data_AF-A0A100WPB6-F1
#
_entry.id   AF-A0A100WPB6-F1
#
_cell.length_a   1.000
_cell.length_b   1.000
_cell.length_c   1.000
_cell.angle_alpha   90.00
_cell.angle_beta   90.00
_cell.angle_gamma   90.00
#
_symmetry.space_group_name_H-M   'P 1'
#
loop_
_entity.id
_entity.type
_entity.pdbx_description
1 polymer ?
#
loop_
_entity_poly.entity_id
_entity_poly.type
_entity_poly.pdbx_seq_one_letter_code
_entity_poly.pdbx_strand_id
1 'polypeptide(L)'
;MLEARFAGFGDSGRNGGWPGSRPAQAARLAQAIAEERSWGVDVTELTKEQAAERIRIDSVVAAYHTPHCARIQPARLARGLAEAVERRGVTIYEDTPVTEIDSGRAVTTRGTVRAPIILRATEGFTPALPGLRRTWLPMNS
;
A
#
# COMPACT_ATOMS: atom_id res chain seq x y z
N MET A 1 -2.40 12.00 -20.99
CA MET A 1 -1.81 10.86 -21.73
C MET A 1 -0.39 11.24 -22.16
N LEU A 2 0.56 11.32 -21.21
CA LEU A 2 1.99 11.53 -21.51
C LEU A 2 2.94 11.04 -20.39
N GLU A 3 2.52 10.12 -19.51
CA GLU A 3 3.38 9.53 -18.47
C GLU A 3 3.60 8.01 -18.64
N ALA A 4 3.05 7.40 -19.69
CA ALA A 4 3.05 5.95 -19.88
C ALA A 4 4.37 5.36 -20.42
N ARG A 5 5.48 6.12 -20.46
CA ARG A 5 6.70 5.66 -21.14
C ARG A 5 7.83 5.19 -20.24
N PHE A 6 7.83 5.51 -18.94
CA PHE A 6 8.89 5.04 -18.05
C PHE A 6 8.35 4.83 -16.63
N ALA A 7 8.32 3.57 -16.20
CA ALA A 7 8.24 3.23 -14.79
C ALA A 7 9.57 3.70 -14.17
N GLY A 8 9.53 4.70 -13.27
CA GLY A 8 10.72 5.18 -12.56
C GLY A 8 11.33 4.12 -11.64
N PHE A 9 12.32 4.42 -10.81
CA PHE A 9 12.73 3.55 -9.71
C PHE A 9 12.94 4.48 -8.52
N GLY A 10 12.26 4.22 -7.40
CA GLY A 10 12.49 4.92 -6.15
C GLY A 10 13.12 3.97 -5.14
N ASP A 11 13.78 4.50 -4.11
CA ASP A 11 14.43 3.74 -3.02
C ASP A 11 13.44 2.85 -2.21
N SER A 12 12.16 2.89 -2.57
CA SER A 12 11.06 2.11 -2.01
C SER A 12 10.41 1.13 -3.02
N GLY A 13 10.99 0.89 -4.20
CA GLY A 13 10.43 -0.02 -5.23
C GLY A 13 9.13 0.43 -5.92
N ARG A 14 8.66 1.65 -5.65
CA ARG A 14 7.32 2.18 -6.00
C ARG A 14 7.03 2.38 -7.49
N ASN A 15 7.94 1.95 -8.36
CA ASN A 15 7.85 2.20 -9.79
C ASN A 15 8.34 0.99 -10.62
N GLY A 16 8.14 -0.23 -10.12
CA GLY A 16 8.30 -1.42 -10.96
C GLY A 16 9.71 -1.98 -11.06
N GLY A 17 10.56 -1.75 -10.06
CA GLY A 17 11.82 -2.48 -9.93
C GLY A 17 12.77 -1.95 -8.85
N TRP A 18 13.83 -2.70 -8.58
CA TRP A 18 14.80 -2.45 -7.50
C TRP A 18 16.25 -2.58 -7.99
N PRO A 19 17.09 -1.55 -7.87
CA PRO A 19 18.53 -1.69 -8.03
C PRO A 19 19.19 -2.11 -6.71
N GLY A 20 19.99 -3.18 -6.74
CA GLY A 20 20.92 -3.53 -5.67
C GLY A 20 22.31 -2.98 -5.97
N SER A 21 23.01 -2.42 -4.98
CA SER A 21 24.40 -1.93 -5.10
C SER A 21 25.41 -2.69 -4.24
N ARG A 22 24.97 -3.69 -3.47
CA ARG A 22 25.80 -4.57 -2.63
C ARG A 22 25.48 -6.04 -2.89
N PRO A 23 26.43 -6.98 -2.70
CA PRO A 23 26.18 -8.42 -2.90
C PRO A 23 24.99 -8.97 -2.10
N ALA A 24 24.83 -8.52 -0.85
CA ALA A 24 23.68 -8.90 -0.02
C ALA A 24 22.33 -8.40 -0.59
N GLN A 25 22.32 -7.29 -1.34
CA GLN A 25 21.12 -6.81 -2.03
C GLN A 25 20.84 -7.63 -3.28
N ALA A 26 21.86 -8.14 -3.99
CA ALA A 26 21.66 -9.03 -5.13
C ALA A 26 20.97 -10.35 -4.73
N ALA A 27 21.38 -10.95 -3.60
CA ALA A 27 20.74 -12.16 -3.07
C ALA A 27 19.26 -11.92 -2.70
N ARG A 28 18.95 -10.79 -2.05
CA ARG A 28 17.56 -10.39 -1.75
C ARG A 28 16.74 -10.16 -3.01
N LEU A 29 17.36 -9.59 -4.04
CA LEU A 29 16.70 -9.33 -5.31
C LEU A 29 16.32 -10.63 -6.02
N ALA A 30 17.25 -11.60 -6.06
CA ALA A 30 16.97 -12.94 -6.61
C ALA A 30 15.82 -13.64 -5.87
N GLN A 31 15.77 -13.52 -4.54
CA GLN A 31 14.66 -14.03 -3.74
C GLN A 31 13.34 -13.33 -4.08
N ALA A 32 13.33 -11.99 -4.20
CA ALA A 32 12.15 -11.23 -4.58
C ALA A 32 11.65 -11.60 -5.99
N ILE A 33 12.55 -11.77 -6.96
CA ILE A 33 12.20 -12.22 -8.32
C ILE A 33 11.54 -13.62 -8.28
N ALA A 34 12.10 -14.55 -7.50
CA ALA A 34 11.53 -15.89 -7.36
C ALA A 34 10.14 -15.85 -6.71
N GLU A 35 9.96 -15.00 -5.70
CA GLU A 35 8.67 -14.77 -5.06
C GLU A 35 7.64 -14.19 -6.04
N GLU A 36 7.97 -13.11 -6.74
CA GLU A 36 7.08 -12.50 -7.75
C GLU A 36 6.69 -13.50 -8.84
N ARG A 37 7.65 -14.30 -9.34
CA ARG A 37 7.38 -15.38 -10.31
C ARG A 37 6.45 -16.45 -9.73
N SER A 38 6.54 -16.75 -8.44
CA SER A 38 5.64 -17.70 -7.77
C SER A 38 4.19 -17.20 -7.71
N TRP A 39 3.99 -15.88 -7.70
CA TRP A 39 2.69 -15.22 -7.84
C TRP A 39 2.23 -15.06 -9.29
N GLY A 40 3.00 -15.54 -10.27
CA GLY A 40 2.71 -15.41 -11.71
C GLY A 40 2.93 -14.00 -12.25
N VAL A 41 3.67 -13.14 -11.53
CA VAL A 41 3.99 -11.79 -11.97
C VAL A 41 5.08 -11.84 -13.03
N ASP A 42 4.87 -11.11 -14.13
CA ASP A 42 5.90 -10.95 -15.16
C ASP A 42 7.04 -10.06 -14.62
N VAL A 43 8.23 -10.66 -14.57
CA VAL A 43 9.45 -10.05 -14.04
C VAL A 43 10.61 -10.29 -15.00
N THR A 44 11.21 -9.19 -15.45
CA THR A 44 12.40 -9.18 -16.28
C THR A 44 13.62 -8.83 -15.43
N GLU A 45 14.58 -9.73 -15.33
CA GLU A 45 15.91 -9.42 -14.79
C GLU A 45 16.67 -8.52 -15.76
N LEU A 46 17.34 -7.49 -15.26
CA LEU A 46 18.06 -6.50 -16.07
C LEU A 46 19.57 -6.62 -15.86
N THR A 47 20.32 -6.55 -16.96
CA THR A 47 21.76 -6.29 -16.89
C THR A 47 22.04 -4.86 -16.40
N LYS A 48 23.30 -4.57 -16.07
CA LYS A 48 23.72 -3.21 -15.67
C LYS A 48 23.41 -2.18 -16.77
N GLU A 49 23.63 -2.55 -18.02
CA GLU A 49 23.39 -1.71 -19.19
C GLU A 49 21.89 -1.44 -19.37
N GLN A 50 21.05 -2.49 -19.29
CA GLN A 50 19.59 -2.37 -19.38
C GLN A 50 18.99 -1.58 -18.22
N ALA A 51 19.58 -1.67 -17.03
CA ALA A 51 19.21 -0.84 -15.88
C ALA A 51 19.59 0.64 -16.13
N ALA A 52 20.79 0.90 -16.66
CA ALA A 52 21.30 2.25 -16.94
C ALA A 52 20.50 3.01 -18.01
N GLU A 53 19.89 2.31 -18.98
CA GLU A 53 18.93 2.88 -19.94
C GLU A 53 17.71 3.49 -19.26
N ARG A 54 17.33 2.95 -18.10
CA ARG A 54 16.18 3.41 -17.30
C ARG A 54 16.62 4.46 -16.31
N ILE A 55 17.58 4.11 -15.44
CA ILE A 55 18.14 5.00 -14.42
C ILE A 55 19.63 4.70 -14.24
N ARG A 56 20.45 5.75 -14.33
CA ARG A 56 21.90 5.65 -14.13
C ARG A 56 22.24 5.64 -12.63
N ILE A 57 22.74 4.51 -12.16
CA ILE A 57 23.29 4.31 -10.82
C ILE A 57 24.63 3.60 -10.98
N ASP A 58 25.72 4.23 -10.53
CA ASP A 58 27.09 3.77 -10.81
C ASP A 58 27.38 2.36 -10.26
N SER A 59 26.79 2.04 -9.11
CA SER A 59 27.07 0.85 -8.30
C SER A 59 26.10 -0.32 -8.50
N VAL A 60 25.25 -0.34 -9.54
CA VAL A 60 24.28 -1.44 -9.73
C VAL A 60 24.98 -2.79 -9.89
N VAL A 61 24.59 -3.74 -9.04
CA VAL A 61 25.02 -5.15 -9.07
C VAL A 61 23.89 -6.11 -9.46
N ALA A 62 22.62 -5.69 -9.34
CA ALA A 62 21.45 -6.46 -9.78
C ALA A 62 20.25 -5.53 -9.96
N ALA A 63 19.37 -5.82 -10.92
CA ALA A 63 18.11 -5.11 -11.11
C ALA A 63 17.03 -6.04 -11.71
N TYR A 64 15.76 -5.75 -11.44
CA TYR A 64 14.63 -6.35 -12.15
C TYR A 64 13.57 -5.30 -12.47
N HIS A 65 12.70 -5.60 -13.43
CA HIS A 65 11.60 -4.76 -13.85
C HIS A 65 10.29 -5.55 -13.93
N THR A 66 9.18 -4.92 -13.53
CA THR A 66 7.82 -5.39 -13.78
C THR A 66 6.93 -4.25 -14.32
N PRO A 67 6.15 -4.49 -15.39
CA PRO A 67 5.27 -3.47 -15.96
C PRO A 67 3.99 -3.23 -15.13
N HIS A 68 3.74 -4.05 -14.10
CA HIS A 68 2.47 -4.08 -13.38
C HIS A 68 2.36 -3.06 -12.24
N CYS A 69 3.44 -2.32 -11.95
CA CYS A 69 3.41 -1.30 -10.91
C CYS A 69 2.63 -0.06 -11.36
N ALA A 70 1.67 0.37 -10.53
CA ALA A 70 0.91 1.59 -10.76
C ALA A 70 1.13 2.59 -9.63
N ARG A 71 1.27 3.87 -10.00
CA ARG A 71 1.21 4.98 -9.04
C ARG A 71 -0.23 5.41 -8.89
N ILE A 72 -0.70 5.49 -7.65
CA ILE A 72 -2.01 6.03 -7.31
C ILE A 72 -1.85 7.32 -6.53
N GLN A 73 -2.85 8.21 -6.63
CA GLN A 73 -2.98 9.36 -5.73
C GLN A 73 -3.94 8.93 -4.61
N PRO A 74 -3.47 8.72 -3.36
CA PRO A 74 -4.30 8.10 -2.32
C PRO A 74 -5.56 8.88 -1.95
N ALA A 75 -5.48 10.21 -1.90
CA ALA A 75 -6.63 11.06 -1.55
C ALA A 75 -7.75 11.00 -2.62
N ARG A 76 -7.39 10.94 -3.91
CA ARG A 76 -8.32 10.79 -5.03
C ARG A 76 -8.93 9.40 -5.04
N LEU A 77 -8.14 8.37 -4.72
CA LEU A 77 -8.67 7.01 -4.58
C LEU A 77 -9.71 6.96 -3.45
N ALA A 78 -9.37 7.46 -2.25
CA ALA A 78 -10.28 7.47 -1.11
C ALA A 78 -11.59 8.22 -1.42
N ARG A 79 -11.49 9.41 -2.03
CA ARG A 79 -12.68 10.19 -2.43
C ARG A 79 -13.52 9.46 -3.49
N GLY A 80 -12.89 8.92 -4.54
CA GLY A 80 -13.60 8.20 -5.58
C GLY A 80 -14.29 6.93 -5.07
N LEU A 81 -13.68 6.24 -4.09
CA LEU A 81 -14.30 5.11 -3.41
C LEU A 81 -15.51 5.54 -2.57
N ALA A 82 -15.40 6.62 -1.79
CA ALA A 82 -16.51 7.19 -1.03
C ALA A 82 -17.71 7.50 -1.94
N GLU A 83 -17.47 8.27 -3.01
CA GLU A 83 -18.52 8.58 -4.00
C GLU A 83 -19.12 7.31 -4.63
N ALA A 84 -18.31 6.29 -4.91
CA ALA A 84 -18.76 5.05 -5.53
C ALA A 84 -19.64 4.19 -4.60
N VAL A 85 -19.41 4.23 -3.29
CA VAL A 85 -20.23 3.49 -2.32
C VAL A 85 -21.48 4.28 -1.94
N GLU A 86 -21.41 5.61 -1.86
CA GLU A 86 -22.58 6.47 -1.64
C GLU A 86 -23.60 6.33 -2.77
N ARG A 87 -23.13 6.27 -4.03
CA ARG A 87 -24.01 5.95 -5.18
C ARG A 87 -24.69 4.59 -5.09
N ARG A 88 -24.19 3.68 -4.25
CA ARG A 88 -24.80 2.37 -3.96
C ARG A 88 -25.64 2.36 -2.68
N GLY A 89 -25.88 3.54 -2.08
CA GLY A 89 -26.73 3.70 -0.90
C GLY A 89 -26.00 3.62 0.44
N VAL A 90 -24.66 3.55 0.45
CA VAL A 90 -23.90 3.63 1.71
C VAL A 90 -23.99 5.05 2.26
N THR A 91 -24.22 5.18 3.57
CA THR A 91 -24.17 6.48 4.25
C THR A 91 -22.82 6.64 4.94
N ILE A 92 -22.14 7.75 4.68
CA ILE A 92 -20.87 8.10 5.31
C ILE A 92 -21.12 9.21 6.34
N TYR A 93 -20.62 9.00 7.56
CA TYR A 93 -20.69 9.99 8.63
C TYR A 93 -19.27 10.48 8.95
N GLU A 94 -18.97 11.70 8.53
CA GLU A 94 -17.72 12.39 8.87
C GLU A 94 -17.85 13.13 10.21
N ASP A 95 -16.71 13.56 10.78
CA ASP A 95 -16.64 14.25 12.07
C ASP A 95 -17.42 13.56 13.22
N THR A 96 -17.52 12.24 13.14
CA THR A 96 -18.31 11.41 14.06
C THR A 96 -17.40 10.33 14.65
N PRO A 97 -16.41 10.72 15.49
CA PRO A 97 -15.43 9.79 16.02
C PRO A 97 -16.11 8.72 16.88
N VAL A 98 -15.79 7.45 16.57
CA VAL A 98 -16.16 6.30 17.39
C VAL A 98 -15.22 6.23 18.59
N THR A 99 -15.78 6.20 19.79
CA THR A 99 -15.04 6.16 21.06
C THR A 99 -15.04 4.78 21.72
N GLU A 100 -16.04 3.94 21.39
CA GLU A 100 -16.15 2.57 21.89
C GLU A 100 -16.78 1.67 20.82
N ILE A 101 -16.31 0.43 20.73
CA ILE A 101 -16.91 -0.62 19.92
C ILE A 101 -17.21 -1.80 20.84
N ASP A 102 -18.46 -2.26 20.84
CA ASP A 102 -18.92 -3.46 21.55
C ASP A 102 -19.73 -4.33 20.59
N SER A 103 -20.05 -5.55 20.99
CA SER A 103 -20.92 -6.45 20.23
C SER A 103 -22.23 -5.75 19.89
N GLY A 104 -22.49 -5.59 18.60
CA GLY A 104 -23.72 -5.00 18.09
C GLY A 104 -23.82 -3.47 18.11
N ARG A 105 -22.80 -2.73 18.62
CA ARG A 105 -22.85 -1.27 18.65
C ARG A 105 -21.49 -0.56 18.51
N ALA A 106 -21.53 0.63 17.90
CA ALA A 106 -20.45 1.60 17.91
C ALA A 106 -20.92 2.89 18.58
N VAL A 107 -20.23 3.32 19.64
CA VAL A 107 -20.56 4.55 20.39
C VAL A 107 -19.73 5.69 19.83
N THR A 108 -20.37 6.82 19.59
CA THR A 108 -19.75 8.04 19.06
C THR A 108 -20.04 9.22 19.97
N THR A 109 -19.38 10.36 19.73
CA THR A 109 -19.67 11.62 20.42
C THR A 109 -21.07 12.19 20.14
N ARG A 110 -21.76 11.68 19.10
CA ARG A 110 -23.07 12.17 18.65
C ARG A 110 -24.21 11.16 18.88
N GLY A 111 -23.91 10.00 19.46
CA GLY A 111 -24.88 8.93 19.68
C GLY A 111 -24.32 7.54 19.35
N THR A 112 -25.20 6.54 19.38
CA THR A 112 -24.82 5.13 19.19
C THR A 112 -25.42 4.57 17.92
N VAL A 113 -24.57 3.98 17.08
CA VAL A 113 -24.98 3.22 15.89
C VAL A 113 -25.08 1.75 16.27
N ARG A 114 -26.21 1.11 15.96
CA ARG A 114 -26.44 -0.33 16.19
C ARG A 114 -26.38 -1.08 14.88
N ALA A 115 -25.59 -2.15 14.84
CA ALA A 115 -25.47 -3.01 13.67
C ALA A 115 -25.08 -4.42 14.10
N PRO A 116 -25.64 -5.48 13.49
CA PRO A 116 -25.32 -6.86 13.85
C PRO A 116 -23.85 -7.23 13.51
N ILE A 117 -23.25 -6.51 12.56
CA ILE A 117 -21.86 -6.71 12.13
C ILE A 117 -21.15 -5.37 12.18
N ILE A 118 -19.97 -5.35 12.80
CA ILE A 118 -19.10 -4.18 12.87
C ILE A 118 -17.72 -4.55 12.33
N LEU A 119 -17.30 -3.86 11.28
CA LEU A 119 -15.95 -3.97 10.72
C LEU A 119 -15.13 -2.76 11.17
N ARG A 120 -14.09 -3.00 11.99
CA ARG A 120 -13.18 -1.95 12.45
C ARG A 120 -12.01 -1.80 11.47
N ALA A 121 -11.98 -0.67 10.76
CA ALA A 121 -10.90 -0.29 9.85
C ALA A 121 -10.17 0.98 10.32
N THR A 122 -9.87 1.08 11.62
CA THR A 122 -9.24 2.26 12.24
C THR A 122 -7.71 2.31 12.09
N GLU A 123 -7.09 1.27 11.50
CA GLU A 123 -5.65 1.16 11.27
C GLU A 123 -4.81 1.66 12.46
N GLY A 124 -3.93 2.64 12.25
CA GLY A 124 -3.06 3.22 13.28
C GLY A 124 -3.77 3.91 14.44
N PHE A 125 -5.06 4.22 14.33
CA PHE A 125 -5.87 4.80 15.40
C PHE A 125 -6.51 3.74 16.31
N THR A 126 -6.42 2.46 15.96
CA THR A 126 -6.93 1.34 16.76
C THR A 126 -6.50 1.38 18.24
N PRO A 127 -5.23 1.74 18.59
CA PRO A 127 -4.81 1.78 19.99
C PRO A 127 -5.52 2.79 20.87
N ALA A 128 -6.19 3.78 20.28
CA ALA A 128 -6.97 4.79 21.00
C ALA A 128 -8.32 4.24 21.50
N LEU A 129 -8.79 3.11 20.96
CA LEU A 129 -10.02 2.47 21.40
C LEU A 129 -9.78 1.66 22.69
N PRO A 130 -10.72 1.69 23.66
CA PRO A 130 -10.62 0.92 24.89
C PRO A 130 -10.33 -0.56 24.64
N GLY A 131 -9.40 -1.14 25.40
CA GLY A 131 -9.03 -2.55 25.31
C GLY A 131 -8.19 -2.96 24.09
N LEU A 132 -7.92 -2.05 23.14
CA LEU A 132 -7.25 -2.38 21.87
C LEU A 132 -5.82 -1.87 21.75
N ARG A 133 -5.28 -1.21 22.77
CA ARG A 133 -3.94 -0.58 22.79
C ARG A 133 -2.80 -1.50 22.34
N ARG A 134 -2.87 -2.79 22.67
CA ARG A 134 -1.81 -3.78 22.39
C ARG A 134 -2.15 -4.74 21.25
N THR A 135 -3.32 -4.59 20.65
CA THR A 135 -3.78 -5.49 19.57
C THR A 135 -3.13 -5.12 18.23
N TRP A 136 -2.79 -3.84 18.05
CA TRP A 136 -2.15 -3.32 16.85
C TRP A 136 -1.03 -2.35 17.24
N LEU A 137 0.17 -2.56 16.71
CA LEU A 137 1.26 -1.60 16.82
C LEU A 137 1.19 -0.68 15.59
N PRO A 138 0.91 0.62 15.75
CA PRO A 138 0.89 1.54 14.64
C PRO A 138 2.32 1.68 14.09
N MET A 139 2.52 1.25 12.84
CA MET A 139 3.75 1.57 12.12
C MET A 139 3.61 2.97 11.55
N ASN A 140 4.06 3.97 12.31
CA ASN A 140 4.22 5.32 11.82
C ASN A 140 5.61 5.42 11.19
N SER A 141 5.67 5.77 9.90
CA SER A 141 6.92 6.08 9.18
C SER A 141 7.30 7.53 9.37
#